data_AF-A0A381TM83-F1
#
_entry.id   AF-A0A381TM83-F1
#
_cell.length_a   1.000
_cell.length_b   1.000
_cell.length_c   1.000
_cell.angle_alpha   90.00
_cell.angle_beta   90.00
_cell.angle_gamma   90.00
#
_symmetry.space_group_name_H-M   'P 1'
#
loop_
_entity.id
_entity.type
_entity.pdbx_description
1 polymer ?
#
loop_
_entity_poly.entity_id
_entity_poly.type
_entity_poly.pdbx_seq_one_letter_code
_entity_poly.pdbx_strand_id
1 'polypeptide(L)'
;MKVAFFAAIFLGSPTILTQIWKFVAPGLYKNEKKALLPYLIATPVLFLLGGILVYYLVMPLAIKFFLSFESSGQLNTLPIQLEAKVNEYLSLIMRLIFAFGLSFQLPVILNLLARVGAIDSEYLKKRRKYFIVIIFTAAAILTPPDPITQIGLAIPLLILYELSILSVKMTEKKKSNA
;
A
#
# COMPACT_ATOMS: atom_id res chain seq x y z
N MET A 1 -13.41 -19.50 7.79
CA MET A 1 -12.45 -19.79 6.69
C MET A 1 -11.74 -18.55 6.14
N LYS A 2 -12.44 -17.52 5.64
CA LYS A 2 -11.79 -16.32 5.05
C LYS A 2 -10.72 -15.68 5.95
N VAL A 3 -11.04 -15.47 7.23
CA VAL A 3 -10.11 -14.86 8.20
C VAL A 3 -8.90 -15.75 8.48
N ALA A 4 -9.10 -17.06 8.64
CA ALA A 4 -8.00 -17.99 8.88
C ALA A 4 -7.03 -18.05 7.69
N PHE A 5 -7.55 -18.08 6.46
CA PHE A 5 -6.73 -18.01 5.25
C PHE A 5 -5.97 -16.69 5.14
N PHE A 6 -6.64 -15.57 5.40
CA PHE A 6 -6.02 -14.25 5.41
C PHE A 6 -4.92 -14.14 6.47
N ALA A 7 -5.17 -14.60 7.70
CA ALA A 7 -4.20 -14.57 8.78
C ALA A 7 -2.97 -15.43 8.44
N ALA A 8 -3.16 -16.61 7.85
CA ALA A 8 -2.06 -17.46 7.40
C ALA A 8 -1.20 -16.76 6.33
N ILE A 9 -1.82 -16.10 5.34
CA ILE A 9 -1.09 -15.33 4.33
C ILE A 9 -0.38 -14.12 4.95
N PHE A 10 -1.05 -13.38 5.83
CA PHE A 10 -0.49 -12.18 6.44
C PHE A 10 0.71 -12.50 7.33
N LEU A 11 0.63 -13.56 8.14
CA LEU A 11 1.75 -14.05 8.96
C LEU A 11 2.83 -14.74 8.12
N GLY A 12 2.45 -15.39 7.02
CA GLY A 12 3.38 -16.00 6.06
C GLY A 12 4.05 -15.00 5.11
N SER A 13 3.51 -13.79 4.98
CA SER A 13 3.97 -12.78 4.02
C SER A 13 5.44 -12.40 4.20
N PRO A 14 6.02 -12.28 5.41
CA PRO A 14 7.45 -11.99 5.57
C PRO A 14 8.32 -13.06 4.91
N THR A 15 7.96 -14.33 5.09
CA THR A 15 8.68 -15.46 4.50
C THR A 15 8.49 -15.50 2.99
N ILE A 16 7.28 -15.25 2.49
CA ILE A 16 6.99 -15.22 1.05
C ILE A 16 7.76 -14.09 0.36
N LEU A 17 7.68 -12.87 0.90
CA LEU A 17 8.37 -11.69 0.38
C LEU A 17 9.88 -11.92 0.35
N THR A 18 10.46 -12.44 1.44
CA THR A 18 11.91 -12.70 1.48
C THR A 18 12.34 -13.75 0.45
N GLN A 19 11.52 -14.76 0.16
CA GLN A 19 11.79 -15.74 -0.91
C GLN A 19 11.67 -15.12 -2.31
N ILE A 20 10.67 -14.25 -2.55
CA ILE A 20 10.55 -13.51 -3.81
C ILE A 20 11.82 -12.70 -4.08
N TRP A 21 12.35 -12.00 -3.07
CA TRP A 21 13.60 -11.24 -3.21
C TRP A 21 14.83 -12.12 -3.42
N LYS A 22 14.89 -13.29 -2.78
CA LYS A 22 15.94 -14.28 -3.04
C LYS A 22 15.89 -14.82 -4.46
N PHE A 23 14.70 -14.93 -5.07
CA PHE A 23 14.54 -15.30 -6.48
C PHE A 23 14.97 -14.19 -7.44
N VAL A 24 14.77 -12.91 -7.08
CA VAL A 24 15.24 -11.76 -7.88
C VAL A 24 16.76 -11.56 -7.72
N ALA A 25 17.34 -11.90 -6.56
CA ALA A 25 18.75 -11.75 -6.26
C ALA A 25 19.76 -12.32 -7.28
N PRO A 26 19.57 -13.51 -7.89
CA PRO A 26 20.45 -14.00 -8.96
C PRO A 26 20.43 -13.16 -10.24
N GLY A 27 19.35 -12.39 -10.49
CA GLY A 27 19.28 -11.45 -11.62
C GLY A 27 20.08 -10.15 -11.41
N LEU A 28 20.57 -9.90 -10.19
CA LEU A 28 21.42 -8.75 -9.88
C LEU A 28 22.91 -9.09 -10.01
N TYR A 29 23.70 -8.12 -10.49
CA TYR A 29 25.16 -8.24 -10.63
C TYR A 29 25.82 -8.67 -9.31
N LYS A 30 26.90 -9.47 -9.40
CA LYS A 30 27.59 -10.08 -8.24
C LYS A 30 27.99 -9.08 -7.14
N ASN A 31 28.30 -7.82 -7.52
CA ASN A 31 28.66 -6.74 -6.61
C ASN A 31 27.44 -6.04 -5.96
N GLU A 32 26.23 -6.24 -6.48
CA GLU A 32 24.99 -5.67 -5.95
C GLU A 32 24.24 -6.64 -5.01
N LYS A 33 24.68 -7.89 -4.82
CA LYS A 33 24.02 -8.81 -3.89
C LYS A 33 24.01 -8.32 -2.44
N LYS A 34 25.05 -7.60 -1.99
CA LYS A 34 25.07 -6.97 -0.65
C LYS A 34 24.07 -5.80 -0.54
N ALA A 35 23.68 -5.21 -1.66
CA ALA A 35 22.66 -4.16 -1.69
C ALA A 35 21.26 -4.66 -1.38
N LEU A 36 20.97 -5.93 -1.65
CA LEU A 36 19.68 -6.57 -1.43
C LEU A 36 19.37 -6.82 0.05
N LEU A 37 20.39 -6.89 0.90
CA LEU A 37 20.25 -7.21 2.32
C LEU A 37 19.35 -6.22 3.09
N PRO A 38 19.51 -4.88 2.99
CA PRO A 38 18.59 -3.94 3.64
C PRO A 38 17.16 -4.06 3.11
N TYR A 39 16.97 -4.36 1.81
CA TYR A 39 15.64 -4.50 1.23
C TYR A 39 14.92 -5.76 1.70
N LEU A 40 15.67 -6.83 2.00
CA LEU A 40 15.14 -8.08 2.55
C LEU A 40 14.52 -7.88 3.95
N ILE A 41 15.07 -6.96 4.74
CA ILE A 41 14.56 -6.59 6.06
C ILE A 41 13.48 -5.51 5.94
N ALA A 42 13.67 -4.54 5.04
CA ALA A 42 12.72 -3.44 4.86
C ALA A 42 11.35 -3.92 4.36
N THR A 43 11.29 -4.92 3.47
CA THR A 43 10.04 -5.41 2.88
C THR A 43 9.02 -5.94 3.90
N PRO A 44 9.37 -6.87 4.83
CA PRO A 44 8.42 -7.31 5.85
C PRO A 44 8.04 -6.19 6.83
N VAL A 45 8.98 -5.32 7.18
CA VAL A 45 8.71 -4.16 8.06
C VAL A 45 7.70 -3.20 7.40
N LEU A 46 7.92 -2.86 6.13
CA LEU A 46 7.02 -2.02 5.34
C LEU A 46 5.65 -2.68 5.15
N PHE A 47 5.60 -4.00 4.93
CA PHE A 47 4.33 -4.73 4.83
C PHE A 47 3.50 -4.62 6.12
N LEU A 48 4.14 -4.85 7.27
CA LEU A 48 3.49 -4.71 8.58
C LEU A 48 3.08 -3.27 8.87
N LEU A 49 3.92 -2.29 8.54
CA LEU A 49 3.57 -0.87 8.62
C LEU A 49 2.35 -0.52 7.77
N GLY A 50 2.22 -1.11 6.58
CA GLY A 50 1.04 -0.97 5.73
C GLY A 50 -0.23 -1.47 6.42
N GLY A 51 -0.17 -2.64 7.07
CA GLY A 51 -1.28 -3.18 7.85
C GLY A 51 -1.65 -2.32 9.06
N ILE A 52 -0.65 -1.81 9.78
CA ILE A 52 -0.83 -0.88 10.91
C ILE A 52 -1.52 0.41 10.44
N LEU A 53 -1.05 0.99 9.33
CA LEU A 53 -1.65 2.22 8.79
C LEU A 53 -3.11 2.01 8.41
N VAL A 54 -3.47 0.86 7.83
CA VAL A 54 -4.88 0.57 7.52
C VAL A 54 -5.72 0.52 8.78
N TYR A 55 -5.27 -0.20 9.81
CA TYR A 55 -6.01 -0.35 11.04
C TYR A 55 -6.22 0.98 11.78
N TYR A 56 -5.18 1.81 11.88
CA TYR A 56 -5.22 3.05 12.68
C TYR A 56 -5.68 4.30 11.92
N LEU A 57 -5.53 4.36 10.60
CA LEU A 57 -5.85 5.57 9.83
C LEU A 57 -7.04 5.36 8.89
N VAL A 58 -6.99 4.31 8.08
CA VAL A 58 -7.96 4.08 7.00
C VAL A 58 -9.29 3.58 7.54
N MET A 59 -9.27 2.55 8.39
CA MET A 59 -10.48 1.96 8.97
C MET A 59 -11.33 2.97 9.75
N PRO A 60 -10.78 3.81 10.66
CA PRO A 60 -11.60 4.80 11.35
C PRO A 60 -12.18 5.85 10.39
N LEU A 61 -11.47 6.20 9.31
CA LEU A 61 -12.02 7.09 8.29
C LEU A 61 -13.21 6.45 7.56
N ALA A 62 -13.08 5.18 7.18
CA ALA A 62 -14.15 4.42 6.53
C ALA A 62 -15.38 4.27 7.45
N ILE A 63 -15.17 3.93 8.72
CA ILE A 63 -16.27 3.79 9.69
C ILE A 63 -16.97 5.13 9.93
N LYS A 64 -16.22 6.22 10.13
CA LYS A 64 -16.81 7.57 10.28
C LYS A 64 -17.65 7.97 9.07
N PHE A 65 -17.19 7.62 7.87
CA PHE A 65 -17.95 7.85 6.65
C PHE A 65 -19.25 7.03 6.63
N PHE A 66 -19.20 5.73 6.93
CA PHE A 66 -20.42 4.91 7.02
C PHE A 66 -21.40 5.44 8.07
N LEU A 67 -20.91 5.81 9.25
CA LEU A 67 -21.73 6.41 10.31
C LEU A 67 -22.30 7.78 9.91
N SER A 68 -21.65 8.52 9.01
CA SER A 68 -22.19 9.81 8.55
C SER A 68 -23.48 9.68 7.71
N PHE A 69 -23.79 8.48 7.21
CA PHE A 69 -25.09 8.18 6.57
C PHE A 69 -26.16 7.72 7.55
N GLU A 70 -25.79 7.42 8.79
CA GLU A 70 -26.76 7.12 9.83
C GLU A 70 -27.56 8.39 10.12
N SER A 71 -28.79 8.43 9.65
CA SER A 71 -29.74 9.49 10.00
C SER A 71 -30.63 8.96 11.12
N SER A 72 -30.42 9.48 12.34
CA SER A 72 -31.41 9.34 13.41
C SER A 72 -32.66 10.10 12.96
N GLY A 73 -33.61 9.39 12.36
CA GLY A 73 -34.81 9.98 11.75
C GLY A 73 -35.46 11.02 12.65
N GLN A 74 -35.28 12.28 12.32
CA GLN A 74 -36.02 13.39 12.91
C GLN A 74 -36.93 13.97 11.83
N LEU A 75 -38.23 13.70 12.02
CA LEU A 75 -39.41 14.19 11.31
C LEU A 75 -39.41 13.94 9.78
N ASN A 76 -40.14 12.88 9.38
CA ASN A 76 -40.59 12.53 8.01
C ASN A 76 -39.61 11.79 7.08
N THR A 77 -38.52 11.21 7.58
CA THR A 77 -37.67 10.30 6.80
C THR A 77 -37.62 8.91 7.42
N LEU A 78 -37.68 7.87 6.58
CA LEU A 78 -37.51 6.48 7.01
C LEU A 78 -36.14 6.31 7.68
N PRO A 79 -36.04 5.67 8.86
CA PRO A 79 -34.76 5.48 9.54
C PRO A 79 -33.85 4.58 8.69
N ILE A 80 -32.71 5.12 8.26
CA ILE A 80 -31.66 4.35 7.60
C ILE A 80 -30.70 3.90 8.71
N GLN A 81 -30.90 2.67 9.20
CA GLN A 81 -30.00 2.06 10.16
C GLN A 81 -28.84 1.39 9.42
N LEU A 82 -27.63 1.56 9.97
CA LEU A 82 -26.44 0.91 9.44
C LEU A 82 -26.47 -0.59 9.82
N GLU A 83 -26.92 -1.43 8.88
CA GLU A 83 -26.84 -2.90 9.00
C GLU A 83 -25.39 -3.38 8.79
N ALA A 84 -24.51 -3.04 9.73
CA ALA A 84 -23.09 -3.36 9.68
C ALA A 84 -22.86 -4.88 9.80
N LYS A 85 -22.92 -5.58 8.67
CA LYS A 85 -22.64 -7.02 8.61
C LYS A 85 -21.16 -7.27 8.89
N VAL A 86 -20.90 -8.10 9.90
CA VAL A 86 -19.54 -8.51 10.30
C VAL A 86 -18.74 -9.07 9.11
N ASN A 87 -19.39 -9.82 8.20
CA ASN A 87 -18.73 -10.36 7.02
C ASN A 87 -18.26 -9.28 6.04
N GLU A 88 -19.00 -8.19 5.85
CA GLU A 88 -18.59 -7.09 4.96
C GLU A 88 -17.48 -6.27 5.59
N TYR A 89 -17.59 -5.97 6.89
CA TYR A 89 -16.53 -5.32 7.66
C TYR A 89 -15.21 -6.10 7.59
N LEU A 90 -15.26 -7.41 7.87
CA LEU A 90 -14.08 -8.27 7.81
C LEU A 90 -13.54 -8.37 6.39
N SER A 91 -14.41 -8.43 5.37
CA SER A 91 -13.96 -8.49 3.97
C SER A 91 -13.27 -7.18 3.54
N LEU A 92 -13.80 -6.03 3.96
CA LEU A 92 -13.21 -4.71 3.71
C LEU A 92 -11.83 -4.61 4.35
N ILE A 93 -11.70 -4.86 5.66
CA ILE A 93 -10.42 -4.70 6.36
C ILE A 93 -9.35 -5.65 5.81
N MET A 94 -9.70 -6.90 5.50
CA MET A 94 -8.77 -7.86 4.90
C MET A 94 -8.27 -7.39 3.52
N ARG A 95 -9.17 -6.89 2.66
CA ARG A 95 -8.81 -6.36 1.33
C ARG A 95 -7.90 -5.14 1.45
N LEU A 96 -8.22 -4.21 2.34
CA LEU A 96 -7.46 -2.99 2.55
C LEU A 96 -6.07 -3.29 3.10
N ILE A 97 -5.95 -4.13 4.13
CA ILE A 97 -4.65 -4.54 4.70
C ILE A 97 -3.78 -5.18 3.62
N PHE A 98 -4.35 -6.07 2.80
CA PHE A 98 -3.59 -6.72 1.74
C PHE A 98 -3.11 -5.73 0.67
N ALA A 99 -4.00 -4.87 0.17
CA ALA A 99 -3.64 -3.89 -0.85
C ALA A 99 -2.63 -2.86 -0.36
N PHE A 100 -2.75 -2.41 0.89
CA PHE A 100 -1.78 -1.49 1.49
C PHE A 100 -0.45 -2.18 1.77
N GLY A 101 -0.47 -3.40 2.32
CA GLY A 101 0.74 -4.18 2.53
C GLY A 101 1.53 -4.37 1.24
N LEU A 102 0.84 -4.66 0.13
CA LEU A 102 1.45 -4.73 -1.21
C LEU A 102 1.91 -3.37 -1.73
N SER A 103 1.12 -2.31 -1.55
CA SER A 103 1.49 -0.96 -2.00
C SER A 103 2.72 -0.41 -1.25
N PHE A 104 2.92 -0.81 0.00
CA PHE A 104 4.12 -0.50 0.78
C PHE A 104 5.39 -1.20 0.24
N GLN A 105 5.26 -2.12 -0.73
CA GLN A 105 6.41 -2.69 -1.45
C GLN A 105 6.88 -1.80 -2.61
N LEU A 106 6.06 -0.84 -3.06
CA LEU A 106 6.41 0.09 -4.15
C LEU A 106 7.74 0.82 -3.90
N PRO A 107 8.02 1.39 -2.70
CA PRO A 107 9.30 2.06 -2.46
C PRO A 107 10.50 1.12 -2.63
N VAL A 108 10.36 -0.14 -2.23
CA VAL A 108 11.44 -1.13 -2.33
C VAL A 108 11.67 -1.52 -3.78
N ILE A 109 10.60 -1.80 -4.53
CA ILE A 109 10.68 -2.18 -5.94
C ILE A 109 11.26 -1.04 -6.77
N LEU A 110 10.75 0.18 -6.62
CA LEU A 110 11.22 1.33 -7.37
C LEU A 110 12.68 1.67 -7.06
N ASN A 111 13.08 1.61 -5.78
CA ASN A 111 14.47 1.85 -5.41
C ASN A 111 15.41 0.78 -5.99
N LEU A 112 15.01 -0.49 -5.98
CA LEU A 112 15.79 -1.57 -6.59
C LEU A 112 15.92 -1.39 -8.11
N LEU A 113 14.82 -1.08 -8.81
CA LEU A 113 14.83 -0.81 -10.25
C LEU A 113 15.75 0.37 -10.60
N ALA A 114 15.72 1.44 -9.79
CA ALA A 114 16.60 2.58 -9.99
C ALA A 114 18.07 2.22 -9.76
N ARG A 115 18.35 1.36 -8.78
CA ARG A 115 19.70 0.90 -8.51
C ARG A 115 20.30 0.12 -9.68
N VAL A 116 19.51 -0.76 -10.31
CA VAL A 116 19.90 -1.52 -11.50
C VAL A 116 19.99 -0.63 -12.76
N GLY A 117 19.49 0.62 -12.69
CA GLY A 117 19.51 1.58 -13.80
C GLY A 117 18.34 1.42 -14.78
N ALA A 118 17.29 0.68 -14.40
CA ALA A 118 16.10 0.49 -15.24
C ALA A 118 15.18 1.72 -15.25
N ILE A 119 15.22 2.53 -14.18
CA ILE A 119 14.46 3.77 -14.04
C ILE A 119 15.33 4.82 -13.34
N ASP A 120 14.95 6.09 -13.45
CA ASP A 120 15.56 7.19 -12.70
C ASP A 120 14.51 8.07 -11.99
N SER A 121 14.96 8.96 -11.11
CA SER A 121 14.10 9.87 -10.36
C SER A 121 13.36 10.85 -11.28
N GLU A 122 13.95 11.21 -12.42
CA GLU A 122 13.33 12.06 -13.43
C GLU A 122 12.20 11.36 -14.18
N TYR A 123 12.39 10.09 -14.56
CA TYR A 123 11.38 9.22 -15.16
C TYR A 123 10.17 9.07 -14.26
N LEU A 124 10.38 8.84 -12.95
CA LEU A 124 9.30 8.76 -11.98
C LEU A 124 8.58 10.10 -11.80
N LYS A 125 9.31 11.22 -11.83
CA LYS A 125 8.70 12.56 -11.78
C LYS A 125 7.87 12.87 -13.02
N LYS A 126 8.38 12.58 -14.21
CA LYS A 126 7.68 12.80 -15.48
C LYS A 126 6.38 11.98 -15.57
N ARG A 127 6.34 10.82 -14.90
CA ARG A 127 5.17 9.93 -14.87
C ARG A 127 4.26 10.07 -13.65
N ARG A 128 4.42 11.11 -12.83
CA ARG A 128 3.55 11.41 -11.67
C ARG A 128 2.07 11.32 -11.99
N LYS A 129 1.64 11.94 -13.10
CA LYS A 129 0.24 11.93 -13.53
C LYS A 129 -0.33 10.53 -13.76
N TYR A 130 0.47 9.58 -14.24
CA TYR A 130 0.01 8.21 -14.45
C TYR A 130 -0.14 7.47 -13.12
N PHE A 131 0.80 7.64 -12.19
CA PHE A 131 0.70 7.05 -10.87
C PHE A 131 -0.47 7.60 -10.06
N ILE A 132 -0.77 8.90 -10.17
CA ILE A 132 -1.97 9.48 -9.57
C ILE A 132 -3.22 8.75 -10.07
N VAL A 133 -3.38 8.58 -11.38
CA VAL A 133 -4.53 7.86 -11.95
C VAL A 133 -4.58 6.41 -11.48
N ILE A 134 -3.46 5.71 -11.47
CA ILE A 134 -3.39 4.31 -11.00
C ILE A 134 -3.79 4.20 -9.53
N ILE A 135 -3.30 5.11 -8.68
CA ILE A 135 -3.62 5.13 -7.24
C ILE A 135 -5.10 5.42 -7.02
N PHE A 136 -5.68 6.40 -7.70
CA PHE A 136 -7.11 6.71 -7.59
C PHE A 136 -7.99 5.59 -8.15
N THR A 137 -7.55 4.89 -9.21
CA THR A 137 -8.24 3.74 -9.78
C THR A 137 -8.20 2.56 -8.80
N ALA A 138 -7.03 2.27 -8.23
CA ALA A 138 -6.89 1.25 -7.20
C ALA A 138 -7.77 1.57 -5.98
N ALA A 139 -7.72 2.81 -5.50
CA ALA A 139 -8.58 3.27 -4.41
C ALA A 139 -10.06 3.02 -4.73
N ALA A 140 -10.54 3.39 -5.93
CA ALA A 140 -11.94 3.18 -6.34
C ALA A 140 -12.35 1.70 -6.42
N ILE A 141 -11.42 0.78 -6.72
CA ILE A 141 -11.68 -0.67 -6.74
C ILE A 141 -11.75 -1.24 -5.31
N LEU A 142 -10.97 -0.66 -4.41
CA LEU A 142 -10.78 -1.12 -3.04
C LEU A 142 -11.81 -0.54 -2.07
N THR A 143 -12.28 0.67 -2.32
CA THR A 143 -13.35 1.32 -1.57
C THR A 143 -14.70 1.03 -2.21
N PRO A 144 -15.79 1.23 -1.45
CA PRO A 144 -17.07 1.57 -2.06
C PRO A 144 -16.91 2.78 -3.00
N PRO A 145 -17.89 3.02 -3.91
CA PRO A 145 -17.88 4.16 -4.82
C PRO A 145 -18.19 5.45 -4.07
N ASP A 146 -17.28 5.89 -3.20
CA ASP A 146 -17.41 7.11 -2.42
C ASP A 146 -16.13 7.98 -2.46
N PRO A 147 -16.27 9.31 -2.71
CA PRO A 147 -15.09 10.17 -2.87
C PRO A 147 -14.27 10.36 -1.60
N ILE A 148 -14.89 10.34 -0.40
CA ILE A 148 -14.21 10.68 0.85
C ILE A 148 -13.23 9.57 1.25
N THR A 149 -13.68 8.31 1.29
CA THR A 149 -12.78 7.20 1.62
C THR A 149 -11.82 6.92 0.48
N GLN A 150 -12.23 7.12 -0.78
CA GLN A 150 -11.32 7.01 -1.93
C GLN A 150 -10.14 7.99 -1.82
N ILE A 151 -10.41 9.27 -1.53
CA ILE A 151 -9.35 10.27 -1.31
C ILE A 151 -8.54 9.93 -0.06
N GLY A 152 -9.21 9.54 1.02
CA GLY A 152 -8.57 9.12 2.27
C GLY A 152 -7.58 7.97 2.12
N LEU A 153 -7.84 7.07 1.17
CA LEU A 153 -6.97 5.95 0.80
C LEU A 153 -5.91 6.34 -0.23
N ALA A 154 -6.26 7.20 -1.19
CA ALA A 154 -5.32 7.67 -2.21
C ALA A 154 -4.19 8.52 -1.60
N ILE A 155 -4.48 9.35 -0.59
CA ILE A 155 -3.49 10.25 0.03
C ILE A 155 -2.27 9.48 0.60
N PRO A 156 -2.44 8.45 1.47
CA PRO A 156 -1.32 7.64 1.94
C PRO A 156 -0.49 7.02 0.81
N LEU A 157 -1.16 6.53 -0.24
CA LEU A 157 -0.50 5.91 -1.39
C LEU A 157 0.29 6.94 -2.22
N LEU A 158 -0.21 8.16 -2.38
CA LEU A 158 0.49 9.26 -3.02
C LEU A 158 1.73 9.67 -2.22
N ILE A 159 1.60 9.75 -0.89
CA ILE A 159 2.74 10.03 0.01
C ILE A 159 3.80 8.95 -0.14
N LEU A 160 3.42 7.67 -0.16
CA LEU A 160 4.36 6.56 -0.40
C LEU A 160 5.06 6.66 -1.75
N TYR A 161 4.34 7.04 -2.80
CA TYR A 161 4.94 7.24 -4.12
C TYR A 161 5.97 8.38 -4.11
N GLU A 162 5.67 9.50 -3.45
CA GLU A 162 6.61 10.61 -3.31
C GLU A 162 7.84 10.23 -2.48
N LEU A 163 7.65 9.51 -1.37
CA LEU A 163 8.75 8.94 -0.57
C LEU A 163 9.61 7.97 -1.40
N SER A 164 9.00 7.22 -2.32
CA SER A 164 9.72 6.33 -3.24
C SER A 164 10.62 7.11 -4.18
N ILE A 165 10.13 8.22 -4.77
CA ILE A 165 10.94 9.10 -5.63
C ILE A 165 12.14 9.66 -4.85
N LEU A 166 11.91 10.08 -3.59
CA LEU A 166 12.95 10.63 -2.74
C LEU A 166 14.01 9.57 -2.40
N SER A 167 13.58 8.34 -2.07
CA SER A 167 14.48 7.21 -1.83
C SER A 167 15.34 6.88 -3.07
N VAL A 168 14.73 6.86 -4.25
CA VAL A 168 15.43 6.67 -5.53
C VAL A 168 16.49 7.75 -5.76
N LYS A 169 16.13 9.03 -5.56
CA LYS A 169 17.05 10.17 -5.73
C LYS A 169 18.27 10.06 -4.80
N MET A 170 18.09 9.59 -3.56
CA MET A 170 19.19 9.37 -2.62
C MET A 170 20.13 8.25 -3.10
N THR A 171 19.57 7.16 -3.65
CA THR A 171 20.37 6.06 -4.22
C THR A 171 21.17 6.51 -5.45
N GLU A 172 20.59 7.30 -6.34
CA GLU A 172 21.27 7.86 -7.52
C GLU A 172 22.46 8.73 -7.14
N LYS A 173 22.25 9.68 -6.21
CA LYS A 173 23.31 10.58 -5.74
C LYS A 173 24.48 9.82 -5.11
N LYS A 174 24.20 8.72 -4.41
CA LYS A 174 25.23 7.86 -3.82
C LYS A 174 26.03 7.11 -4.89
N LYS A 175 25.41 6.73 -6.01
CA LYS A 175 26.08 6.06 -7.14
C LYS A 175 26.93 7.03 -7.96
N SER A 176 26.54 8.30 -8.05
CA SER A 176 27.34 9.35 -8.72
C SER A 176 28.58 9.79 -7.91
N ASN A 177 28.58 9.55 -6.60
CA ASN A 177 29.67 9.94 -5.69
C ASN A 177 30.62 8.77 -5.34
N ALA A 178 30.40 7.59 -5.92
CA ALA A 178 31.19 6.37 -5.71
C ALA A 178 31.92 6.00 -7.00
#